data_AF-A0A1H4QHA8-F1
#
_entry.id   AF-A0A1H4QHA8-F1
#
_cell.length_a   1.000
_cell.length_b   1.000
_cell.length_c   1.000
_cell.angle_alpha   90.00
_cell.angle_beta   90.00
_cell.angle_gamma   90.00
#
_symmetry.space_group_name_H-M   'P 1'
#
loop_
_entity.id
_entity.type
_entity.pdbx_description
1 polymer ?
#
loop_
_entity_poly.entity_id
_entity_poly.type
_entity_poly.pdbx_seq_one_letter_code
_entity_poly.pdbx_strand_id
1 'polypeptide(L)'
;MALPVAAAIALEIYGARAFAQTEAPPRLLPTQQDLKPAFTLEDADRSAIALNDLRGQIVVVHFFATWCEPCRVELPALRRLAERDGSLRVLAISVAEPEARVRTFLEKMPLNFPVVIDRDRSVSKSWAVSALPTTYILDRELRPRLFVEQDYPWDQIDIPALETSLSIAPVQPTPTPSSFNRGEKHDVTSP
;
A
#
# COMPACT_ATOMS: atom_id res chain seq x y z
N MET A 1 10.05 15.24 78.79
CA MET A 1 9.92 14.07 77.89
C MET A 1 10.02 14.60 76.47
N ALA A 2 11.02 14.14 75.72
CA ALA A 2 11.41 14.70 74.42
C ALA A 2 10.45 14.24 73.31
N LEU A 3 10.11 15.16 72.41
CA LEU A 3 9.40 14.91 71.15
C LEU A 3 10.37 14.37 70.09
N PRO A 4 10.02 13.33 69.30
CA PRO A 4 10.70 13.05 68.04
C PRO A 4 9.92 13.70 66.87
N VAL A 5 10.59 14.52 66.05
CA VAL A 5 11.25 14.20 64.76
C VAL A 5 10.29 14.33 63.56
N ALA A 6 10.75 15.16 62.63
CA ALA A 6 10.10 15.58 61.39
C ALA A 6 9.87 14.45 60.38
N ALA A 7 8.92 14.67 59.47
CA ALA A 7 9.01 14.19 58.10
C ALA A 7 8.24 15.14 57.18
N ALA A 8 8.99 16.03 56.52
CA ALA A 8 8.53 16.74 55.35
C ALA A 8 8.40 15.74 54.20
N ILE A 9 7.21 15.62 53.62
CA ILE A 9 7.03 14.95 52.32
C ILE A 9 6.81 16.06 51.32
N ALA A 10 7.87 16.39 50.59
CA ALA A 10 7.80 17.26 49.43
C ALA A 10 6.91 16.58 48.38
N LEU A 11 5.87 17.30 47.96
CA LEU A 11 4.99 16.90 46.88
C LEU A 11 5.79 17.04 45.57
N GLU A 12 6.45 15.98 45.12
CA GLU A 12 7.08 15.97 43.81
C GLU A 12 5.99 16.04 42.74
N ILE A 13 5.90 17.22 42.13
CA ILE A 13 5.15 17.47 40.91
C ILE A 13 5.83 16.64 39.82
N TYR A 14 5.44 15.38 39.69
CA TYR A 14 5.83 14.53 38.58
C TYR A 14 5.11 15.06 37.35
N GLY A 15 5.74 16.06 36.72
CA GLY A 15 5.30 16.60 35.44
C GLY A 15 5.24 15.47 34.43
N ALA A 16 4.03 15.01 34.13
CA ALA A 16 3.76 14.20 32.97
C ALA A 16 4.08 15.07 31.75
N ARG A 17 5.33 15.02 31.29
CA ARG A 17 5.67 15.47 29.95
C ARG A 17 4.96 14.49 29.01
N ALA A 18 3.79 14.90 28.53
CA ALA A 18 3.18 14.29 27.37
C ALA A 18 4.21 14.41 26.24
N PHE A 19 4.88 13.31 25.92
CA PHE A 19 5.62 13.19 24.68
C PHE A 19 4.58 13.19 23.58
N ALA A 20 4.23 14.37 23.08
CA ALA A 20 3.60 14.50 21.79
C ALA A 20 4.63 14.02 20.77
N GLN A 21 4.56 12.73 20.42
CA GLN A 21 5.28 12.20 19.27
C GLN A 21 4.70 12.91 18.06
N THR A 22 5.46 13.85 17.48
CA THR A 22 5.13 14.38 16.16
C THR A 22 5.37 13.26 15.17
N GLU A 23 4.34 12.44 14.92
CA GLU A 23 4.37 11.50 13.81
C GLU A 23 4.55 12.30 12.52
N ALA A 24 5.59 11.96 11.75
CA ALA A 24 5.80 12.56 10.44
C ALA A 24 4.57 12.23 9.57
N PRO A 25 4.14 13.15 8.67
CA PRO A 25 2.99 12.89 7.82
C PRO A 25 3.23 11.63 6.99
N PRO A 26 2.17 10.85 6.71
CA PRO A 26 2.29 9.66 5.88
C PRO A 26 2.84 10.04 4.51
N ARG A 27 3.80 9.25 4.01
CA ARG A 27 4.50 9.52 2.75
C ARG A 27 4.42 8.32 1.83
N LEU A 28 4.27 8.59 0.55
CA LEU A 28 4.51 7.63 -0.51
C LEU A 28 5.99 7.27 -0.55
N LEU A 29 6.28 5.98 -0.47
CA LEU A 29 7.63 5.45 -0.46
C LEU A 29 7.98 4.90 -1.85
N PRO A 30 9.20 5.13 -2.37
CA PRO A 30 9.68 4.45 -3.56
C PRO A 30 9.68 2.93 -3.37
N THR A 31 9.32 2.19 -4.42
CA THR A 31 9.50 0.73 -4.47
C THR A 31 10.42 0.35 -5.61
N GLN A 32 11.30 -0.62 -5.35
CA GLN A 32 12.28 -1.14 -6.33
C GLN A 32 11.79 -2.41 -7.04
N GLN A 33 10.50 -2.76 -6.91
CA GLN A 33 9.94 -3.89 -7.63
C GLN A 33 9.70 -3.52 -9.10
N ASP A 34 10.52 -4.06 -9.99
CA ASP A 34 10.49 -3.72 -11.42
C ASP A 34 9.11 -3.96 -12.06
N LEU A 35 8.46 -5.08 -11.71
CA LEU A 35 7.14 -5.46 -12.20
C LEU A 35 6.37 -6.24 -11.13
N LYS A 36 5.09 -5.90 -10.95
CA LYS A 36 4.15 -6.75 -10.21
C LYS A 36 3.52 -7.77 -11.16
N PRO A 37 3.21 -8.99 -10.71
CA PRO A 37 2.49 -9.95 -11.52
C PRO A 37 1.16 -9.38 -12.01
N ALA A 38 0.92 -9.46 -13.32
CA ALA A 38 -0.36 -9.10 -13.90
C ALA A 38 -1.46 -10.02 -13.38
N PHE A 39 -2.68 -9.50 -13.32
CA PHE A 39 -3.85 -10.26 -12.90
C PHE A 39 -5.05 -9.90 -13.75
N THR A 40 -6.04 -10.79 -13.71
CA THR A 40 -7.41 -10.54 -14.14
C THR A 40 -8.30 -10.97 -12.99
N LEU A 41 -9.11 -10.05 -12.48
CA LEU A 41 -10.05 -10.31 -11.40
C LEU A 41 -11.45 -9.91 -11.82
N GLU A 42 -12.45 -10.53 -11.22
CA GLU A 42 -13.85 -10.16 -11.38
C GLU A 42 -14.24 -9.09 -10.37
N ASP A 43 -15.10 -8.17 -10.78
CA ASP A 43 -15.85 -7.30 -9.88
C ASP A 43 -17.05 -8.03 -9.24
N ALA A 44 -17.86 -7.27 -8.48
CA ALA A 44 -19.04 -7.80 -7.83
C ALA A 44 -20.14 -8.26 -8.82
N ASP A 45 -20.11 -7.78 -10.05
CA ASP A 45 -21.09 -8.07 -11.10
C ASP A 45 -20.55 -9.07 -12.14
N ARG A 46 -19.45 -9.76 -11.82
CA ARG A 46 -18.79 -10.78 -12.64
C ARG A 46 -18.15 -10.24 -13.92
N SER A 47 -17.92 -8.94 -14.01
CA SER A 47 -17.15 -8.36 -15.10
C SER A 47 -15.65 -8.53 -14.80
N ALA A 48 -14.92 -9.12 -15.74
CA ALA A 48 -13.48 -9.30 -15.63
C ALA A 48 -12.75 -8.00 -15.99
N ILE A 49 -11.77 -7.63 -15.18
CA ILE A 49 -10.89 -6.49 -15.41
C ILE A 49 -9.45 -7.00 -15.32
N ALA A 50 -8.67 -6.81 -16.38
CA ALA A 50 -7.26 -7.10 -16.37
C ALA A 50 -6.46 -5.82 -16.06
N LEU A 51 -5.41 -5.95 -15.25
CA LEU A 51 -4.51 -4.82 -14.98
C LEU A 51 -3.91 -4.23 -16.28
N ASN A 52 -3.65 -5.10 -17.25
CA ASN A 52 -3.11 -4.71 -18.55
C ASN A 52 -4.03 -3.80 -19.37
N ASP A 53 -5.35 -3.79 -19.10
CA ASP A 53 -6.31 -2.92 -19.77
C ASP A 53 -6.14 -1.45 -19.36
N LEU A 54 -5.39 -1.19 -18.29
CA LEU A 54 -5.10 0.15 -17.78
C LEU A 54 -3.75 0.70 -18.27
N ARG A 55 -3.06 -0.01 -19.16
CA ARG A 55 -1.78 0.45 -19.73
C ARG A 55 -1.93 1.81 -20.41
N GLY A 56 -0.93 2.67 -20.25
CA GLY A 56 -0.94 4.05 -20.74
C GLY A 56 -1.47 5.07 -19.74
N GLN A 57 -1.99 4.63 -18.60
CA GLN A 57 -2.53 5.49 -17.53
C GLN A 57 -1.68 5.35 -16.27
N ILE A 58 -1.66 6.39 -15.43
CA ILE A 58 -1.16 6.25 -14.07
C ILE A 58 -2.23 5.50 -13.29
N VAL A 59 -1.85 4.42 -12.60
CA VAL A 59 -2.82 3.56 -11.90
C VAL A 59 -2.55 3.54 -10.40
N VAL A 60 -3.55 3.91 -9.61
CA VAL A 60 -3.58 3.75 -8.16
C VAL A 60 -4.29 2.44 -7.84
N VAL A 61 -3.52 1.43 -7.45
CA VAL A 61 -4.04 0.12 -7.04
C VAL A 61 -4.18 0.10 -5.52
N HIS A 62 -5.43 0.11 -5.03
CA HIS A 62 -5.74 0.22 -3.61
C HIS A 62 -6.30 -1.11 -3.08
N PHE A 63 -5.53 -1.79 -2.23
CA PHE A 63 -5.96 -3.01 -1.54
C PHE A 63 -6.69 -2.64 -0.26
N PHE A 64 -7.90 -3.19 -0.10
CA PHE A 64 -8.76 -2.88 1.03
C PHE A 64 -9.63 -4.06 1.48
N ALA A 65 -10.36 -3.86 2.56
CA ALA A 65 -11.48 -4.70 2.94
C ALA A 65 -12.62 -3.84 3.51
N THR A 66 -13.87 -4.29 3.38
CA THR A 66 -15.07 -3.54 3.82
C THR A 66 -15.12 -3.29 5.33
N TRP A 67 -14.40 -4.11 6.10
CA TRP A 67 -14.27 -4.01 7.56
C TRP A 67 -13.04 -3.20 8.00
N CYS A 68 -12.16 -2.81 7.08
CA CYS A 68 -10.97 -2.00 7.38
C CYS A 68 -11.37 -0.54 7.56
N GLU A 69 -11.35 -0.04 8.80
CA GLU A 69 -11.82 1.32 9.12
C GLU A 69 -11.04 2.42 8.38
N PRO A 70 -9.68 2.42 8.32
CA PRO A 70 -8.96 3.42 7.54
C PRO A 70 -9.32 3.36 6.04
N CYS A 71 -9.52 2.16 5.50
CA CYS A 71 -9.92 1.99 4.10
C CYS A 71 -11.28 2.66 3.79
N ARG A 72 -12.23 2.61 4.73
CA ARG A 72 -13.54 3.27 4.57
C ARG A 72 -13.44 4.80 4.52
N VAL A 73 -12.40 5.37 5.12
CA VAL A 73 -12.07 6.80 5.02
C VAL A 73 -11.39 7.12 3.69
N GLU A 74 -10.49 6.24 3.21
CA GLU A 74 -9.74 6.46 1.98
C GLU A 74 -10.57 6.32 0.70
N LEU A 75 -11.50 5.37 0.63
CA LEU A 75 -12.27 5.12 -0.60
C LEU A 75 -13.04 6.37 -1.10
N PRO A 76 -13.73 7.15 -0.25
CA PRO A 76 -14.31 8.43 -0.67
C PRO A 76 -13.28 9.48 -1.13
N ALA A 77 -12.08 9.49 -0.55
CA ALA A 77 -11.00 10.40 -0.95
C ALA A 77 -10.41 10.01 -2.31
N LEU A 78 -10.20 8.71 -2.54
CA LEU A 78 -9.82 8.16 -3.84
C LEU A 78 -10.88 8.45 -4.92
N ARG A 79 -12.16 8.46 -4.55
CA ARG A 79 -13.25 8.81 -5.49
C ARG A 79 -13.12 10.24 -5.97
N ARG A 80 -12.88 11.18 -5.03
CA ARG A 80 -12.63 12.58 -5.34
C ARG A 80 -11.33 12.78 -6.12
N LEU A 81 -10.29 12.00 -5.83
CA LEU A 81 -9.06 12.01 -6.61
C LEU A 81 -9.30 11.62 -8.08
N ALA A 82 -10.04 10.54 -8.33
CA ALA A 82 -10.40 10.10 -9.68
C ALA A 82 -11.29 11.10 -10.43
N GLU A 83 -12.12 11.88 -9.72
CA GLU A 83 -12.92 12.97 -10.29
C GLU A 83 -12.09 14.19 -10.68
N ARG A 84 -11.02 14.49 -9.93
CA ARG A 84 -10.17 15.67 -10.13
C ARG A 84 -9.25 15.55 -11.35
N ASP A 85 -8.89 14.33 -11.73
CA ASP A 85 -7.88 14.10 -12.76
C ASP A 85 -8.17 12.85 -13.60
N GLY A 86 -8.40 13.07 -14.90
CA GLY A 86 -8.68 11.99 -15.85
C GLY A 86 -7.44 11.25 -16.38
N SER A 87 -6.23 11.71 -16.07
CA SER A 87 -4.97 11.05 -16.46
C SER A 87 -4.58 9.90 -15.53
N LEU A 88 -5.21 9.86 -14.35
CA LEU A 88 -5.04 8.84 -13.32
C LEU A 88 -6.29 7.95 -13.25
N ARG A 89 -6.08 6.66 -13.00
CA ARG A 89 -7.15 5.72 -12.65
C ARG A 89 -6.95 5.14 -11.29
N VAL A 90 -8.05 4.93 -10.60
CA VAL A 90 -8.09 4.12 -9.39
C VAL A 90 -8.62 2.73 -9.75
N LEU A 91 -8.00 1.70 -9.21
CA LEU A 91 -8.48 0.32 -9.21
C LEU A 91 -8.41 -0.19 -7.76
N ALA A 92 -9.56 -0.44 -7.16
CA ALA A 92 -9.61 -0.99 -5.81
C ALA A 92 -9.75 -2.51 -5.84
N ILE A 93 -9.08 -3.19 -4.91
CA ILE A 93 -9.05 -4.64 -4.80
C ILE A 93 -9.50 -5.02 -3.39
N SER A 94 -10.70 -5.61 -3.27
CA SER A 94 -11.17 -6.19 -2.02
C SER A 94 -10.47 -7.52 -1.77
N VAL A 95 -9.83 -7.65 -0.60
CA VAL A 95 -8.99 -8.82 -0.26
C VAL A 95 -9.75 -9.80 0.61
N ALA A 96 -9.87 -11.05 0.15
CA ALA A 96 -10.43 -12.17 0.90
C ALA A 96 -11.88 -11.99 1.36
N GLU A 97 -12.72 -11.30 0.59
CA GLU A 97 -14.13 -11.10 0.94
C GLU A 97 -15.11 -11.80 -0.01
N PRO A 98 -16.24 -12.31 0.50
CA PRO A 98 -17.34 -12.78 -0.33
C PRO A 98 -17.94 -11.64 -1.14
N GLU A 99 -18.24 -11.92 -2.41
CA GLU A 99 -18.83 -10.99 -3.36
C GLU A 99 -20.08 -10.28 -2.85
N ALA A 100 -20.98 -11.00 -2.16
CA ALA A 100 -22.19 -10.41 -1.60
C ALA A 100 -21.89 -9.29 -0.59
N ARG A 101 -20.84 -9.43 0.22
CA ARG A 101 -20.44 -8.41 1.20
C ARG A 101 -19.90 -7.16 0.50
N VAL A 102 -19.05 -7.36 -0.49
CA VAL A 102 -18.48 -6.27 -1.29
C VAL A 102 -19.60 -5.52 -2.02
N ARG A 103 -20.54 -6.24 -2.65
CA ARG A 103 -21.71 -5.65 -3.32
C ARG A 103 -22.54 -4.77 -2.38
N THR A 104 -22.97 -5.30 -1.23
CA THR A 104 -23.75 -4.54 -0.24
C THR A 104 -23.00 -3.34 0.32
N PHE A 105 -21.68 -3.42 0.42
CA PHE A 105 -20.85 -2.28 0.80
C PHE A 105 -20.87 -1.18 -0.28
N LEU A 106 -20.70 -1.56 -1.55
CA LEU A 106 -20.68 -0.61 -2.68
C LEU A 106 -22.05 0.02 -2.97
N GLU A 107 -23.15 -0.67 -2.67
CA GLU A 107 -24.50 -0.08 -2.70
C GLU A 107 -24.64 1.12 -1.75
N LYS A 108 -23.94 1.09 -0.61
CA LYS A 108 -23.95 2.16 0.40
C LYS A 108 -22.85 3.20 0.16
N MET A 109 -21.76 2.78 -0.49
CA MET A 109 -20.61 3.61 -0.79
C MET A 109 -20.34 3.55 -2.31
N PRO A 110 -21.13 4.28 -3.12
CA PRO A 110 -20.92 4.31 -4.56
C PRO A 110 -19.58 4.98 -4.89
N LEU A 111 -18.80 4.31 -5.75
CA LEU A 111 -17.49 4.72 -6.24
C LEU A 111 -17.55 4.92 -7.76
N ASN A 112 -16.71 5.80 -8.28
CA ASN A 112 -16.62 6.14 -9.71
C ASN A 112 -15.49 5.38 -10.43
N PHE A 113 -14.96 4.34 -9.78
CA PHE A 113 -13.85 3.53 -10.27
C PHE A 113 -14.12 2.05 -9.98
N PRO A 114 -13.49 1.13 -10.73
CA PRO A 114 -13.71 -0.30 -10.58
C PRO A 114 -13.23 -0.84 -9.22
N VAL A 115 -13.99 -1.82 -8.71
CA VAL A 115 -13.66 -2.60 -7.52
C VAL A 115 -13.68 -4.08 -7.89
N VAL A 116 -12.52 -4.70 -7.89
CA VAL A 116 -12.36 -6.15 -8.14
C VAL A 116 -12.13 -6.92 -6.85
N ILE A 117 -12.34 -8.24 -6.89
CA ILE A 117 -12.31 -9.08 -5.69
C ILE A 117 -11.22 -10.15 -5.80
N ASP A 118 -10.22 -10.04 -4.94
CA ASP A 118 -9.16 -11.04 -4.76
C ASP A 118 -9.60 -12.09 -3.73
N ARG A 119 -10.45 -13.02 -4.18
CA ARG A 119 -11.16 -13.97 -3.33
C ARG A 119 -10.22 -14.90 -2.53
N ASP A 120 -9.11 -15.33 -3.13
CA ASP A 120 -8.18 -16.32 -2.57
C ASP A 120 -6.85 -15.72 -2.08
N ARG A 121 -6.72 -14.39 -2.13
CA ARG A 121 -5.52 -13.61 -1.80
C ARG A 121 -4.35 -13.86 -2.75
N SER A 122 -4.57 -14.46 -3.91
CA SER A 122 -3.49 -14.75 -4.86
C SER A 122 -2.82 -13.46 -5.35
N VAL A 123 -3.61 -12.42 -5.62
CA VAL A 123 -3.09 -11.12 -6.07
C VAL A 123 -2.42 -10.39 -4.92
N SER A 124 -3.07 -10.25 -3.76
CA SER A 124 -2.52 -9.53 -2.62
C SER A 124 -1.20 -10.17 -2.14
N LYS A 125 -1.10 -11.51 -2.12
CA LYS A 125 0.14 -12.22 -1.78
C LYS A 125 1.23 -11.98 -2.82
N SER A 126 0.93 -12.13 -4.11
CA SER A 126 1.91 -11.90 -5.18
C SER A 126 2.35 -10.44 -5.27
N TRP A 127 1.54 -9.52 -4.74
CA TRP A 127 1.84 -8.10 -4.59
C TRP A 127 2.47 -7.75 -3.24
N ALA A 128 2.84 -8.73 -2.41
CA ALA A 128 3.45 -8.53 -1.09
C ALA A 128 2.63 -7.62 -0.16
N VAL A 129 1.30 -7.65 -0.27
CA VAL A 129 0.38 -6.91 0.61
C VAL A 129 0.24 -7.66 1.93
N SER A 130 0.76 -7.06 3.00
CA SER A 130 0.81 -7.67 4.33
C SER A 130 -0.23 -7.08 5.30
N ALA A 131 -0.53 -5.79 5.16
CA ALA A 131 -1.58 -5.08 5.89
C ALA A 131 -2.51 -4.29 4.97
N LEU A 132 -3.62 -3.81 5.53
CA LEU A 132 -4.59 -2.95 4.86
C LEU A 132 -4.74 -1.62 5.63
N PRO A 133 -4.90 -0.49 4.94
CA PRO A 133 -4.82 -0.35 3.48
C PRO A 133 -3.37 -0.53 2.98
N THR A 134 -3.23 -1.01 1.75
CA THR A 134 -1.97 -0.88 0.99
C THR A 134 -2.30 -0.32 -0.37
N THR A 135 -1.57 0.70 -0.80
CA THR A 135 -1.75 1.32 -2.10
C THR A 135 -0.45 1.37 -2.87
N TYR A 136 -0.49 0.96 -4.14
CA TYR A 136 0.60 1.11 -5.09
C TYR A 136 0.24 2.14 -6.16
N ILE A 137 1.20 2.96 -6.56
CA ILE A 137 1.06 3.86 -7.72
C ILE A 137 1.96 3.34 -8.83
N LEU A 138 1.33 3.01 -9.95
CA LEU A 138 1.97 2.49 -11.15
C LEU A 138 2.16 3.60 -12.17
N ASP A 139 3.28 3.53 -12.90
CA ASP A 139 3.50 4.34 -14.10
C ASP A 139 2.63 3.84 -15.29
N ARG A 140 2.75 4.51 -16.44
CA ARG A 140 2.00 4.20 -17.67
C ARG A 140 2.36 2.84 -18.27
N GLU A 141 3.50 2.28 -17.87
CA GLU A 141 3.96 0.95 -18.25
C GLU A 141 3.48 -0.14 -17.27
N LEU A 142 2.72 0.25 -16.23
CA LEU A 142 2.21 -0.57 -15.12
C LEU A 142 3.30 -1.06 -14.14
N ARG A 143 4.42 -0.34 -14.06
CA ARG A 143 5.46 -0.61 -13.06
C ARG A 143 5.16 0.15 -11.78
N PRO A 144 5.21 -0.49 -10.60
CA PRO A 144 5.03 0.23 -9.35
C PRO A 144 6.22 1.16 -9.13
N ARG A 145 5.93 2.43 -8.85
CA ARG A 145 6.97 3.43 -8.54
C ARG A 145 6.92 3.83 -7.08
N LEU A 146 5.71 3.93 -6.54
CA LEU A 146 5.45 4.36 -5.17
C LEU A 146 4.48 3.39 -4.48
N PHE A 147 4.57 3.31 -3.16
CA PHE A 147 3.60 2.59 -2.34
C PHE A 147 3.42 3.22 -0.96
N VAL A 148 2.33 2.88 -0.28
CA VAL A 148 2.05 3.23 1.12
C VAL A 148 1.21 2.12 1.75
N GLU A 149 1.52 1.74 3.00
CA GLU A 149 0.84 0.68 3.78
C GLU A 149 0.21 1.26 5.07
N GLN A 150 0.03 2.57 5.10
CA GLN A 150 -0.60 3.34 6.17
C GLN A 150 -1.72 4.20 5.60
N ASP A 151 -2.48 4.85 6.48
CA ASP A 151 -3.47 5.82 6.06
C ASP A 151 -2.82 6.97 5.27
N TYR A 152 -3.45 7.39 4.18
CA TYR A 152 -2.91 8.43 3.31
C TYR A 152 -3.98 9.46 2.90
N PRO A 153 -3.70 10.78 2.99
CA PRO A 153 -4.66 11.83 2.68
C PRO A 153 -4.78 12.06 1.16
N TRP A 154 -5.46 11.14 0.45
CA TRP A 154 -5.60 11.18 -1.02
C TRP A 154 -6.19 12.49 -1.57
N ASP A 155 -6.97 13.21 -0.78
CA ASP A 155 -7.51 14.53 -1.18
C ASP A 155 -6.43 15.62 -1.30
N GLN A 156 -5.29 15.45 -0.61
CA GLN A 156 -4.24 16.46 -0.51
C GLN A 156 -3.06 16.18 -1.44
N ILE A 157 -3.16 15.15 -2.28
CA ILE A 157 -2.07 14.82 -3.21
C ILE A 157 -1.92 15.92 -4.27
N ASP A 158 -0.66 16.30 -4.49
CA ASP A 158 -0.23 17.15 -5.60
C ASP A 158 0.07 16.24 -6.81
N ILE A 159 -0.84 16.25 -7.79
CA ILE A 159 -0.77 15.37 -8.96
C ILE A 159 0.42 15.74 -9.87
N PRO A 160 0.67 17.01 -10.21
CA PRO A 160 1.90 17.38 -10.93
C PRO A 160 3.19 16.89 -10.25
N ALA A 161 3.28 16.99 -8.92
CA ALA A 161 4.42 16.47 -8.17
C ALA A 161 4.49 14.93 -8.21
N LEU A 162 3.34 14.26 -8.14
CA LEU A 162 3.25 12.82 -8.32
C LEU A 162 3.77 12.40 -9.70
N GLU A 163 3.25 12.97 -10.78
CA GLU A 163 3.67 12.67 -12.16
C GLU A 163 5.17 12.88 -12.36
N THR A 164 5.70 13.98 -11.81
CA THR A 164 7.14 14.27 -11.81
C THR A 164 7.94 13.17 -11.12
N SER A 165 7.46 12.69 -9.96
CA SER A 165 8.10 11.60 -9.21
C SER A 165 8.07 10.27 -9.97
N LEU A 166 6.98 9.98 -10.69
CA LEU A 166 6.86 8.77 -11.52
C LEU A 166 7.82 8.79 -12.72
N SER A 167 8.03 9.96 -13.33
CA SER A 167 8.91 10.16 -14.49
C SER A 167 10.41 10.10 -14.14
N ILE A 168 10.79 10.59 -12.95
CA ILE A 168 12.20 10.72 -12.55
C ILE A 168 12.75 9.43 -11.94
N ALA A 169 11.92 8.60 -11.31
CA ALA A 169 12.41 7.39 -10.68
C ALA A 169 13.18 6.56 -11.74
N PRO A 170 14.46 6.21 -11.54
CA PRO A 170 15.14 5.28 -12.42
C PRO A 170 14.66 3.86 -12.10
N VAL A 171 14.34 3.06 -13.11
CA VAL A 171 14.31 1.60 -12.94
C VAL A 171 15.76 1.18 -12.74
N GLN A 172 16.21 1.02 -11.49
CA GLN A 172 17.53 0.45 -11.22
C GLN A 172 17.41 -1.05 -11.51
N PRO A 173 18.15 -1.60 -12.49
CA PRO A 173 18.02 -3.01 -12.83
C PRO A 173 18.33 -3.86 -11.61
N THR A 174 17.42 -4.79 -11.29
CA THR A 174 17.64 -5.84 -10.29
C THR A 174 19.03 -6.45 -10.50
N PRO A 175 19.93 -6.51 -9.49
CA PRO A 175 21.22 -7.16 -9.66
C PRO A 175 20.99 -8.63 -10.00
N THR A 176 21.40 -9.02 -11.20
CA THR A 176 21.44 -10.43 -11.62
C THR A 176 22.14 -11.23 -10.52
N PRO A 177 21.55 -12.33 -10.01
CA PRO A 177 22.26 -13.18 -9.07
C PRO A 177 23.52 -13.68 -9.76
N SER A 178 24.66 -13.14 -9.33
CA SER A 178 25.99 -13.58 -9.68
C SER A 178 26.04 -15.09 -9.47
N SER A 179 26.30 -15.82 -10.55
CA SER A 179 26.49 -17.26 -10.56
C SER A 179 27.56 -17.62 -9.53
N PHE A 180 27.13 -18.05 -8.35
CA PHE A 180 27.99 -18.64 -7.35
C PHE A 180 28.63 -19.89 -7.97
N ASN A 181 29.96 -19.85 -8.05
CA ASN A 181 30.80 -20.83 -8.72
C ASN A 181 30.43 -22.27 -8.33
N ARG A 182 30.19 -23.09 -9.35
CA ARG A 182 30.19 -24.54 -9.27
C ARG A 182 31.62 -24.97 -8.95
N GLY A 183 31.85 -25.35 -7.70
CA GLY A 183 33.10 -25.93 -7.23
C GLY A 183 33.58 -27.04 -8.16
N GLU A 184 34.79 -26.84 -8.66
CA GLU A 184 35.53 -27.71 -9.54
C GLU A 184 35.77 -29.06 -8.85
N LYS A 185 35.51 -30.16 -9.57
CA LYS A 185 35.85 -31.51 -9.15
C LYS A 185 37.37 -31.66 -9.20
N HIS A 186 37.98 -32.13 -8.13
CA HIS A 186 39.31 -32.73 -8.20
C HIS A 186 39.21 -34.24 -8.02
N ASP A 187 39.44 -34.89 -9.14
CA ASP A 187 39.76 -36.29 -9.34
C ASP A 187 41.06 -36.62 -8.57
N VAL A 188 41.02 -37.64 -7.71
CA VAL A 188 42.22 -38.26 -7.14
C VAL A 188 42.15 -39.74 -7.49
N THR A 189 42.83 -40.06 -8.58
CA THR A 189 43.17 -41.41 -9.03
C THR A 189 44.53 -41.79 -8.42
N SER A 190 44.53 -42.77 -7.50
CA SER A 190 45.54 -43.84 -7.24
C SER A 190 47.04 -43.48 -7.04
N PRO A 191 47.89 -44.37 -6.47
CA PRO A 191 47.76 -45.83 -6.25
C PRO A 191 47.71 -46.31 -4.80
#